data_AF-A0A1S2VNH0-F1
#
_entry.id   AF-A0A1S2VNH0-F1
#
_cell.length_a   1.000
_cell.length_b   1.000
_cell.length_c   1.000
_cell.angle_alpha   90.00
_cell.angle_beta   90.00
_cell.angle_gamma   90.00
#
_symmetry.space_group_name_H-M   'P 1'
#
loop_
_entity.id
_entity.type
_entity.pdbx_description
1 polymer ?
#
loop_
_entity_poly.entity_id
_entity_poly.type
_entity_poly.pdbx_seq_one_letter_code
_entity_poly.pdbx_strand_id
1 'polypeptide(L)'
;MNLNYTLQGTPNSPVLLLSNSLGSEQMMWDELVPHLLPYFQVLQYDTRGHGKSPVTPGPYTIEQLGQDVIALLDYLGIHRIDYCGLSMGGLIGQWLGIHHPERLRKLVLSNTGAKIGNDERWNGRIATITAQGMQAIVDDTMERWFTANFREHNPERVAETRAMFLRSPVAGYAACCAAIRDADFRSELSRIPVETLVITGDEDPVTNVEQAEFLVANIPHAQLRVLPARHLASTELPARYAEVLIDFLVGSTPYDRGMHVRRTVLGDVHVDRATAQATGFTADFQRFITNYAWGDIWTRPGLSKHTRSLITLSMLIALNRKAEFQMHVRAALHNGVSEDEIKEVIMHSALYCGLPAANEAFHSAREVLDQERINRSN
;
A
#
# COMPACT_ATOMS: atom_id res chain seq x y z
N MET A 1 -15.17 16.43 0.90
CA MET A 1 -14.95 15.04 1.33
C MET A 1 -14.24 15.03 2.69
N ASN A 2 -14.57 14.12 3.61
CA ASN A 2 -14.12 14.22 5.01
C ASN A 2 -13.65 12.88 5.61
N LEU A 3 -13.06 11.95 4.84
CA LEU A 3 -12.45 10.75 5.42
C LEU A 3 -11.09 11.07 6.03
N ASN A 4 -10.79 10.48 7.19
CA ASN A 4 -9.43 10.49 7.72
C ASN A 4 -8.56 9.55 6.88
N TYR A 5 -7.41 10.04 6.42
CA TYR A 5 -6.47 9.27 5.61
C TYR A 5 -5.02 9.61 5.95
N THR A 6 -4.11 8.73 5.51
CA THR A 6 -2.67 8.90 5.64
C THR A 6 -2.01 8.42 4.36
N LEU A 7 -1.18 9.26 3.76
CA LEU A 7 -0.43 8.95 2.54
C LEU A 7 1.07 9.04 2.85
N GLN A 8 1.77 7.91 2.73
CA GLN A 8 3.18 7.77 3.11
C GLN A 8 4.01 7.19 1.98
N GLY A 9 5.32 7.42 2.00
CA GLY A 9 6.26 6.92 1.00
C GLY A 9 6.62 7.96 -0.05
N THR A 10 7.27 7.51 -1.11
CA THR A 10 7.85 8.41 -2.10
C THR A 10 6.79 8.92 -3.08
N PRO A 11 6.65 10.25 -3.30
CA PRO A 11 5.56 10.84 -4.09
C PRO A 11 5.36 10.27 -5.51
N ASN A 12 6.44 9.83 -6.16
CA ASN A 12 6.39 9.29 -7.53
C ASN A 12 6.27 7.76 -7.59
N SER A 13 6.11 7.08 -6.46
CA SER A 13 5.89 5.62 -6.45
C SER A 13 4.42 5.31 -6.73
N PRO A 14 4.10 4.17 -7.39
CA PRO A 14 2.71 3.74 -7.54
C PRO A 14 1.99 3.70 -6.20
N VAL A 15 0.73 4.13 -6.19
CA VAL A 15 -0.07 4.18 -4.97
C VAL A 15 -0.68 2.82 -4.70
N LEU A 16 -0.45 2.28 -3.51
CA LEU A 16 -1.15 1.11 -2.96
C LEU A 16 -2.13 1.58 -1.87
N LEU A 17 -3.43 1.40 -2.12
CA LEU A 17 -4.47 1.73 -1.15
C LEU A 17 -4.80 0.50 -0.29
N LEU A 18 -4.83 0.69 1.03
CA LEU A 18 -5.20 -0.33 2.01
C LEU A 18 -6.59 -0.04 2.58
N SER A 19 -7.53 -1.00 2.46
CA SER A 19 -8.91 -0.88 2.93
C SER A 19 -9.23 -1.86 4.06
N ASN A 20 -9.78 -1.32 5.14
CA ASN A 20 -9.79 -1.95 6.46
C ASN A 20 -10.88 -3.03 6.62
N SER A 21 -10.69 -3.86 7.64
CA SER A 21 -11.73 -4.74 8.18
C SER A 21 -12.81 -3.96 8.95
N LEU A 22 -13.94 -4.61 9.24
CA LEU A 22 -14.98 -4.06 10.10
C LEU A 22 -14.48 -3.95 11.54
N GLY A 23 -14.65 -2.80 12.19
CA GLY A 23 -14.19 -2.55 13.56
C GLY A 23 -12.70 -2.27 13.69
N SER A 24 -12.02 -2.02 12.57
CA SER A 24 -10.64 -1.57 12.57
C SER A 24 -10.48 -0.18 11.94
N GLU A 25 -9.29 0.36 12.11
CA GLU A 25 -8.86 1.67 11.66
C GLU A 25 -7.59 1.51 10.81
N GLN A 26 -7.12 2.59 10.17
CA GLN A 26 -5.92 2.57 9.35
C GLN A 26 -4.69 1.99 10.05
N MET A 27 -4.62 2.09 11.37
CA MET A 27 -3.50 1.59 12.18
C MET A 27 -3.34 0.05 12.17
N MET A 28 -4.36 -0.70 11.71
CA MET A 28 -4.24 -2.17 11.58
C MET A 28 -3.10 -2.59 10.63
N TRP A 29 -2.65 -1.66 9.79
CA TRP A 29 -1.60 -1.86 8.79
C TRP A 29 -0.22 -1.38 9.24
N ASP A 30 -0.06 -0.78 10.42
CA ASP A 30 1.15 -0.01 10.76
C ASP A 30 2.45 -0.84 10.77
N GLU A 31 2.37 -2.13 11.12
CA GLU A 31 3.54 -3.03 11.03
C GLU A 31 3.80 -3.52 9.60
N LEU A 32 2.77 -3.54 8.73
CA LEU A 32 2.88 -3.92 7.33
C LEU A 32 3.52 -2.80 6.50
N VAL A 33 3.08 -1.54 6.71
CA VAL A 33 3.45 -0.39 5.89
C VAL A 33 4.96 -0.23 5.69
N PRO A 34 5.83 -0.31 6.73
CA PRO A 34 7.27 -0.17 6.56
C PRO A 34 7.90 -1.11 5.53
N HIS A 35 7.34 -2.30 5.34
CA HIS A 35 7.79 -3.27 4.34
C HIS A 35 7.39 -2.88 2.90
N LEU A 36 6.35 -2.06 2.74
CA LEU A 36 5.78 -1.66 1.46
C LEU A 36 6.32 -0.32 0.95
N LEU A 37 6.73 0.59 1.85
CA LEU A 37 7.26 1.91 1.52
C LEU A 37 8.45 1.92 0.53
N PRO A 38 9.32 0.90 0.45
CA PRO A 38 10.35 0.86 -0.58
C PRO A 38 9.78 0.74 -2.01
N TYR A 39 8.57 0.22 -2.16
CA TYR A 39 7.95 -0.08 -3.46
C TYR A 39 6.80 0.86 -3.80
N PHE A 40 6.06 1.34 -2.79
CA PHE A 40 4.80 2.05 -2.99
C PHE A 40 4.76 3.37 -2.25
N GLN A 41 3.92 4.27 -2.74
CA GLN A 41 3.28 5.26 -1.89
C GLN A 41 2.04 4.60 -1.29
N VAL A 42 1.95 4.49 0.04
CA VAL A 42 0.86 3.74 0.69
C VAL A 42 -0.20 4.71 1.17
N LEU A 43 -1.45 4.49 0.72
CA LEU A 43 -2.63 5.23 1.13
C LEU A 43 -3.47 4.38 2.09
N GLN A 44 -3.55 4.79 3.35
CA GLN A 44 -4.46 4.23 4.33
C GLN A 44 -5.59 5.23 4.60
N TYR A 45 -6.75 4.73 5.01
CA TYR A 45 -7.87 5.56 5.41
C TYR A 45 -8.72 4.87 6.46
N ASP A 46 -9.45 5.64 7.26
CA ASP A 46 -10.51 5.10 8.09
C ASP A 46 -11.80 5.02 7.26
N THR A 47 -12.37 3.84 7.13
CA THR A 47 -13.67 3.66 6.49
C THR A 47 -14.72 4.52 7.22
N ARG A 48 -15.68 5.08 6.48
CA ARG A 48 -16.85 5.76 7.06
C ARG A 48 -17.41 4.96 8.24
N GLY A 49 -17.72 5.64 9.34
CA GLY A 49 -18.19 5.00 10.58
C GLY A 49 -17.10 4.40 11.48
N HIS A 50 -15.82 4.53 11.12
CA HIS A 50 -14.68 4.02 11.88
C HIS A 50 -13.65 5.11 12.16
N GLY A 51 -12.84 4.90 13.20
CA GLY A 51 -11.71 5.74 13.56
C GLY A 51 -12.04 7.23 13.61
N LYS A 52 -11.26 8.03 12.90
CA LYS A 52 -11.45 9.49 12.83
C LYS A 52 -12.32 9.93 11.65
N SER A 53 -12.85 8.99 10.87
CA SER A 53 -13.78 9.28 9.79
C SER A 53 -15.21 9.54 10.32
N PRO A 54 -16.02 10.35 9.62
CA PRO A 54 -17.37 10.68 10.04
C PRO A 54 -18.27 9.46 10.23
N VAL A 55 -19.14 9.56 11.23
CA VAL A 55 -20.27 8.66 11.43
C VAL A 55 -21.51 9.34 10.88
N THR A 56 -22.01 8.89 9.74
CA THR A 56 -23.26 9.38 9.12
C THR A 56 -24.43 8.44 9.44
N PRO A 57 -25.70 8.89 9.30
CA PRO A 57 -26.85 8.00 9.46
C PRO A 57 -26.77 6.79 8.51
N GLY A 58 -26.97 5.58 9.04
CA GLY A 58 -27.04 4.33 8.27
C GLY A 58 -28.47 3.95 7.87
N PRO A 59 -28.69 2.73 7.31
CA PRO A 59 -27.66 1.73 6.99
C PRO A 59 -26.73 2.21 5.86
N TYR A 60 -25.52 1.66 5.80
CA TYR A 60 -24.61 1.86 4.67
C TYR A 60 -24.76 0.72 3.66
N THR A 61 -24.23 0.93 2.45
CA THR A 61 -24.09 -0.11 1.42
C THR A 61 -22.62 -0.23 1.01
N ILE A 62 -22.20 -1.40 0.50
CA ILE A 62 -20.83 -1.54 -0.04
C ILE A 62 -20.60 -0.56 -1.21
N GLU A 63 -21.63 -0.28 -2.02
CA GLU A 63 -21.57 0.76 -3.04
C GLU A 63 -21.17 2.12 -2.45
N GLN A 64 -21.83 2.56 -1.37
CA GLN A 64 -21.49 3.83 -0.72
C GLN A 64 -20.05 3.84 -0.20
N LEU A 65 -19.58 2.74 0.37
CA LEU A 65 -18.20 2.62 0.86
C LEU A 65 -17.19 2.57 -0.29
N GLY A 66 -17.56 2.03 -1.45
CA GLY A 66 -16.75 2.07 -2.68
C GLY A 66 -16.70 3.46 -3.31
N GLN A 67 -17.82 4.17 -3.34
CA GLN A 67 -17.87 5.57 -3.78
C GLN A 67 -17.03 6.48 -2.89
N ASP A 68 -16.96 6.20 -1.59
CA ASP A 68 -16.03 6.89 -0.68
C ASP A 68 -14.57 6.70 -1.11
N VAL A 69 -14.17 5.51 -1.57
CA VAL A 69 -12.82 5.28 -2.09
C VAL A 69 -12.59 6.10 -3.36
N ILE A 70 -13.53 6.08 -4.31
CA ILE A 70 -13.45 6.86 -5.55
C ILE A 70 -13.29 8.35 -5.27
N ALA A 71 -14.13 8.88 -4.38
CA ALA A 71 -14.06 10.27 -3.97
C ALA A 71 -12.69 10.61 -3.34
N LEU A 72 -12.08 9.69 -2.57
CA LEU A 72 -10.79 9.92 -1.91
C LEU A 72 -9.69 10.05 -2.95
N LEU A 73 -9.70 9.14 -3.92
CA LEU A 73 -8.76 9.15 -5.02
C LEU A 73 -8.90 10.43 -5.85
N ASP A 74 -10.13 10.86 -6.14
CA ASP A 74 -10.39 12.10 -6.89
C ASP A 74 -9.93 13.35 -6.12
N TYR A 75 -10.19 13.40 -4.81
CA TYR A 75 -9.73 14.49 -3.94
C TYR A 75 -8.20 14.61 -3.89
N LEU A 76 -7.49 13.47 -3.94
CA LEU A 76 -6.03 13.42 -3.94
C LEU A 76 -5.41 13.55 -5.34
N GLY A 77 -6.23 13.64 -6.40
CA GLY A 77 -5.74 13.65 -7.77
C GLY A 77 -5.09 12.32 -8.21
N ILE A 78 -5.43 11.21 -7.54
CA ILE A 78 -4.86 9.88 -7.82
C ILE A 78 -5.77 9.16 -8.82
N HIS A 79 -5.28 9.01 -10.05
CA HIS A 79 -6.09 8.40 -11.11
C HIS A 79 -6.20 6.87 -11.00
N ARG A 80 -5.10 6.17 -10.71
CA ARG A 80 -5.06 4.70 -10.71
C ARG A 80 -4.20 4.17 -9.57
N ILE A 81 -4.65 3.09 -8.93
CA ILE A 81 -4.01 2.50 -7.74
C ILE A 81 -3.85 0.99 -7.87
N ASP A 82 -2.91 0.43 -7.12
CA ASP A 82 -3.01 -0.95 -6.66
C ASP A 82 -3.90 -0.96 -5.40
N TYR A 83 -4.77 -1.96 -5.25
CA TYR A 83 -5.73 -2.02 -4.13
C TYR A 83 -5.55 -3.29 -3.31
N CYS A 84 -5.57 -3.17 -1.98
CA CYS A 84 -5.65 -4.30 -1.06
C CYS A 84 -6.72 -4.06 0.01
N GLY A 85 -7.79 -4.85 -0.03
CA GLY A 85 -8.87 -4.76 0.94
C GLY A 85 -8.99 -6.03 1.77
N LEU A 86 -9.08 -5.87 3.09
CA LEU A 86 -9.26 -6.99 4.02
C LEU A 86 -10.71 -7.08 4.51
N SER A 87 -11.33 -8.26 4.43
CA SER A 87 -12.69 -8.52 4.91
C SER A 87 -13.73 -7.61 4.27
N MET A 88 -14.34 -6.67 5.01
CA MET A 88 -15.20 -5.63 4.45
C MET A 88 -14.49 -4.82 3.36
N GLY A 89 -13.21 -4.49 3.55
CA GLY A 89 -12.38 -3.88 2.50
C GLY A 89 -12.30 -4.76 1.25
N GLY A 90 -12.31 -6.08 1.39
CA GLY A 90 -12.37 -6.98 0.26
C GLY A 90 -13.71 -6.92 -0.51
N LEU A 91 -14.84 -6.73 0.18
CA LEU A 91 -16.14 -6.48 -0.49
C LEU A 91 -16.15 -5.13 -1.23
N ILE A 92 -15.55 -4.10 -0.63
CA ILE A 92 -15.35 -2.79 -1.29
C ILE A 92 -14.49 -2.96 -2.54
N GLY A 93 -13.41 -3.75 -2.45
CA GLY A 93 -12.54 -4.08 -3.58
C GLY A 93 -13.26 -4.83 -4.71
N GLN A 94 -14.15 -5.77 -4.39
CA GLN A 94 -14.99 -6.45 -5.38
C GLN A 94 -15.90 -5.46 -6.11
N TRP A 95 -16.59 -4.57 -5.37
CA TRP A 95 -17.41 -3.52 -5.98
C TRP A 95 -16.59 -2.60 -6.89
N LEU A 96 -15.41 -2.17 -6.45
CA LEU A 96 -14.48 -1.37 -7.28
C LEU A 96 -14.04 -2.14 -8.53
N GLY A 97 -13.73 -3.43 -8.41
CA GLY A 97 -13.35 -4.27 -9.54
C GLY A 97 -14.46 -4.45 -10.58
N ILE A 98 -15.73 -4.46 -10.14
CA ILE A 98 -16.90 -4.61 -11.00
C ILE A 98 -17.30 -3.28 -11.66
N HIS A 99 -17.23 -2.17 -10.92
CA HIS A 99 -17.83 -0.89 -11.32
C HIS A 99 -16.81 0.18 -11.73
N HIS A 100 -15.56 0.07 -11.28
CA HIS A 100 -14.47 1.02 -11.54
C HIS A 100 -13.13 0.34 -11.88
N PRO A 101 -13.09 -0.70 -12.75
CA PRO A 101 -11.85 -1.41 -13.05
C PRO A 101 -10.76 -0.50 -13.65
N GLU A 102 -11.13 0.60 -14.31
CA GLU A 102 -10.21 1.61 -14.85
C GLU A 102 -9.36 2.31 -13.77
N ARG A 103 -9.85 2.33 -12.53
CA ARG A 103 -9.14 2.92 -11.37
C ARG A 103 -8.14 1.96 -10.73
N LEU A 104 -8.14 0.69 -11.14
CA LEU A 104 -7.32 -0.36 -10.55
C LEU A 104 -6.22 -0.83 -11.51
N ARG A 105 -4.98 -0.90 -11.01
CA ARG A 105 -3.84 -1.56 -11.68
C ARG A 105 -3.91 -3.07 -11.43
N LYS A 106 -3.93 -3.45 -10.15
CA LYS A 106 -4.13 -4.81 -9.64
C LYS A 106 -5.04 -4.79 -8.41
N LEU A 107 -5.72 -5.91 -8.16
CA LEU A 107 -6.68 -6.06 -7.07
C LEU A 107 -6.23 -7.16 -6.10
N VAL A 108 -6.21 -6.88 -4.80
CA VAL A 108 -5.98 -7.85 -3.74
C VAL A 108 -7.21 -7.93 -2.84
N LEU A 109 -7.79 -9.13 -2.76
CA LEU A 109 -8.95 -9.47 -1.94
C LEU A 109 -8.47 -10.37 -0.79
N SER A 110 -8.40 -9.82 0.42
CA SER A 110 -7.78 -10.50 1.56
C SER A 110 -8.80 -10.85 2.64
N ASN A 111 -8.74 -12.08 3.17
CA ASN A 111 -9.61 -12.58 4.25
C ASN A 111 -11.06 -12.09 4.06
N THR A 112 -11.61 -12.35 2.88
CA THR A 112 -12.90 -11.84 2.42
C THR A 112 -13.68 -12.96 1.71
N GLY A 113 -14.92 -12.67 1.34
CA GLY A 113 -15.75 -13.56 0.53
C GLY A 113 -16.69 -12.76 -0.35
N ALA A 114 -17.31 -13.42 -1.33
CA ALA A 114 -18.33 -12.81 -2.19
C ALA A 114 -19.64 -12.50 -1.45
N LYS A 115 -19.89 -13.24 -0.37
CA LYS A 115 -20.92 -13.04 0.64
C LYS A 115 -20.31 -13.45 1.98
N ILE A 116 -20.27 -12.53 2.94
CA ILE A 116 -19.67 -12.79 4.26
C ILE A 116 -20.79 -13.01 5.26
N GLY A 117 -20.82 -14.18 5.92
CA GLY A 117 -21.86 -14.52 6.89
C GLY A 117 -23.27 -14.61 6.28
N ASN A 118 -24.28 -14.41 7.11
CA ASN A 118 -25.69 -14.45 6.73
C ASN A 118 -26.49 -13.39 7.49
N ASP A 119 -27.73 -13.19 7.07
CA ASP A 119 -28.60 -12.12 7.56
C ASP A 119 -28.87 -12.25 9.06
N GLU A 120 -29.14 -13.47 9.53
CA GLU A 120 -29.37 -13.75 10.96
C GLU A 120 -28.17 -13.36 11.82
N ARG A 121 -26.96 -13.76 11.42
CA ARG A 121 -25.72 -13.46 12.14
C ARG A 121 -25.45 -11.96 12.21
N TRP A 122 -25.65 -11.22 11.11
CA TRP A 122 -25.43 -9.78 11.10
C TRP A 122 -26.51 -9.02 11.86
N ASN A 123 -27.78 -9.38 11.71
CA ASN A 123 -28.87 -8.79 12.47
C ASN A 123 -28.71 -9.04 13.97
N GLY A 124 -28.32 -10.27 14.36
CA GLY A 124 -27.98 -10.61 15.74
C GLY A 124 -26.82 -9.77 16.26
N ARG A 125 -25.73 -9.64 15.48
CA ARG A 125 -24.58 -8.80 15.85
C ARG A 125 -24.97 -7.34 16.05
N ILE A 126 -25.79 -6.77 15.15
CA ILE A 126 -26.32 -5.40 15.26
C ILE A 126 -27.15 -5.26 16.54
N ALA A 127 -28.08 -6.18 16.80
CA ALA A 127 -28.90 -6.15 18.01
C ALA A 127 -28.05 -6.20 19.29
N THR A 128 -27.05 -7.08 19.33
CA THR A 128 -26.13 -7.23 20.48
C THR A 128 -25.36 -5.94 20.74
N ILE A 129 -24.70 -5.35 19.74
CA ILE A 129 -23.90 -4.14 19.97
C ILE A 129 -24.77 -2.91 20.24
N THR A 130 -25.99 -2.83 19.68
CA THR A 130 -26.92 -1.74 19.97
C THR A 130 -27.40 -1.81 21.41
N ALA A 131 -27.67 -3.00 21.94
CA ALA A 131 -28.14 -3.18 23.31
C ALA A 131 -27.01 -3.15 24.35
N GLN A 132 -25.84 -3.71 24.04
CA GLN A 132 -24.81 -4.04 25.02
C GLN A 132 -23.45 -3.41 24.70
N GLY A 133 -23.32 -2.61 23.63
CA GLY A 133 -22.06 -1.98 23.23
C GLY A 133 -21.04 -2.93 22.61
N MET A 134 -19.89 -2.37 22.20
CA MET A 134 -18.81 -3.13 21.52
C MET A 134 -18.16 -4.18 22.42
N GLN A 135 -18.17 -3.98 23.74
CA GLN A 135 -17.62 -4.91 24.72
C GLN A 135 -18.29 -6.28 24.69
N ALA A 136 -19.54 -6.37 24.24
CA ALA A 136 -20.28 -7.63 24.20
C ALA A 136 -19.74 -8.63 23.17
N ILE A 137 -18.93 -8.17 22.22
CA ILE A 137 -18.44 -9.01 21.12
C ILE A 137 -16.92 -8.98 20.96
N VAL A 138 -16.19 -8.27 21.83
CA VAL A 138 -14.76 -8.00 21.65
C VAL A 138 -13.92 -9.27 21.81
N ASP A 139 -14.16 -10.08 22.84
CA ASP A 139 -13.32 -11.24 23.14
C ASP A 139 -13.49 -12.32 22.05
N ASP A 140 -14.73 -12.63 21.67
CA ASP A 140 -15.06 -13.46 20.49
C ASP A 140 -14.44 -12.94 19.19
N THR A 141 -14.34 -11.61 19.04
CA THR A 141 -13.73 -11.01 17.85
C THR A 141 -12.21 -11.21 17.85
N MET A 142 -11.54 -11.02 18.98
CA MET A 142 -10.09 -11.27 19.09
C MET A 142 -9.74 -12.74 18.84
N GLU A 143 -10.59 -13.68 19.29
CA GLU A 143 -10.42 -15.10 19.01
C GLU A 143 -10.56 -15.42 17.51
N ARG A 144 -11.49 -14.77 16.81
CA ARG A 144 -11.64 -14.95 15.36
C ARG A 144 -10.56 -14.25 14.56
N TRP A 145 -9.99 -13.16 15.08
CA TRP A 145 -9.00 -12.35 14.37
C TRP A 145 -7.60 -12.92 14.38
N PHE A 146 -7.21 -13.61 15.45
CA PHE A 146 -5.83 -14.05 15.67
C PHE A 146 -5.74 -15.50 16.09
N THR A 147 -4.71 -16.23 15.64
CA THR A 147 -4.43 -17.59 16.15
C THR A 147 -4.16 -17.58 17.66
N ALA A 148 -4.34 -18.73 18.31
CA ALA A 148 -3.99 -18.87 19.73
C ALA A 148 -2.51 -18.55 19.97
N ASN A 149 -1.63 -19.03 19.08
CA ASN A 149 -0.20 -18.78 19.15
C ASN A 149 0.13 -17.28 19.05
N PHE A 150 -0.50 -16.53 18.13
CA PHE A 150 -0.27 -15.09 18.03
C PHE A 150 -0.73 -14.35 19.28
N ARG A 151 -1.90 -14.71 19.84
CA ARG A 151 -2.41 -14.08 21.07
C ARG A 151 -1.51 -14.32 22.29
N GLU A 152 -0.91 -15.50 22.38
CA GLU A 152 0.02 -15.85 23.46
C GLU A 152 1.35 -15.08 23.35
N HIS A 153 1.89 -14.95 22.13
CA HIS A 153 3.23 -14.38 21.92
C HIS A 153 3.24 -12.87 21.62
N ASN A 154 2.08 -12.26 21.31
CA ASN A 154 1.96 -10.83 20.98
C ASN A 154 0.85 -10.14 21.80
N PRO A 155 0.86 -10.25 23.14
CA PRO A 155 -0.23 -9.76 23.99
C PRO A 155 -0.43 -8.24 23.89
N GLU A 156 0.65 -7.46 23.74
CA GLU A 156 0.57 -6.00 23.57
C GLU A 156 -0.17 -5.63 22.29
N ARG A 157 0.18 -6.29 21.17
CA ARG A 157 -0.45 -6.06 19.87
C ARG A 157 -1.93 -6.42 19.85
N VAL A 158 -2.29 -7.52 20.52
CA VAL A 158 -3.69 -7.92 20.70
C VAL A 158 -4.43 -6.91 21.58
N ALA A 159 -3.81 -6.41 22.64
CA ALA A 159 -4.40 -5.38 23.50
C ALA A 159 -4.63 -4.06 22.75
N GLU A 160 -3.70 -3.62 21.91
CA GLU A 160 -3.88 -2.46 21.02
C GLU A 160 -5.05 -2.66 20.06
N THR A 161 -5.10 -3.82 19.41
CA THR A 161 -6.19 -4.17 18.48
C THR A 161 -7.54 -4.22 19.20
N ARG A 162 -7.56 -4.76 20.44
CA ARG A 162 -8.74 -4.80 21.30
C ARG A 162 -9.21 -3.39 21.65
N ALA A 163 -8.29 -2.50 22.02
CA ALA A 163 -8.61 -1.10 22.33
C ALA A 163 -9.14 -0.34 21.12
N MET A 164 -8.55 -0.58 19.93
CA MET A 164 -9.06 -0.05 18.65
C MET A 164 -10.48 -0.54 18.36
N PHE A 165 -10.74 -1.83 18.56
CA PHE A 165 -12.08 -2.37 18.34
C PHE A 165 -13.10 -1.75 19.29
N LEU A 166 -12.78 -1.66 20.59
CA LEU A 166 -13.69 -1.14 21.62
C LEU A 166 -14.09 0.32 21.45
N ARG A 167 -13.22 1.15 20.85
CA ARG A 167 -13.53 2.56 20.59
C ARG A 167 -14.33 2.79 19.30
N SER A 168 -14.62 1.74 18.53
CA SER A 168 -15.43 1.85 17.32
C SER A 168 -16.82 2.43 17.64
N PRO A 169 -17.28 3.48 16.94
CA PRO A 169 -18.62 4.02 17.13
C PRO A 169 -19.69 2.97 16.80
N VAL A 170 -20.53 2.62 17.77
CA VAL A 170 -21.59 1.59 17.61
C VAL A 170 -22.47 1.86 16.39
N ALA A 171 -22.89 3.11 16.17
CA ALA A 171 -23.72 3.49 15.03
C ALA A 171 -23.02 3.24 13.68
N GLY A 172 -21.74 3.59 13.57
CA GLY A 172 -20.95 3.37 12.35
C GLY A 172 -20.68 1.89 12.11
N TYR A 173 -20.34 1.15 13.16
CA TYR A 173 -20.15 -0.30 13.11
C TYR A 173 -21.44 -1.02 12.69
N ALA A 174 -22.59 -0.66 13.27
CA ALA A 174 -23.89 -1.24 12.92
C ALA A 174 -24.28 -0.94 11.46
N ALA A 175 -24.04 0.29 10.99
CA ALA A 175 -24.28 0.66 9.61
C ALA A 175 -23.41 -0.14 8.62
N CYS A 176 -22.16 -0.41 8.97
CA CYS A 176 -21.27 -1.28 8.19
C CYS A 176 -21.65 -2.76 8.28
N CYS A 177 -22.18 -3.24 9.41
CA CYS A 177 -22.75 -4.58 9.50
C CYS A 177 -23.90 -4.76 8.50
N ALA A 178 -24.76 -3.75 8.35
CA ALA A 178 -25.83 -3.78 7.34
C ALA A 178 -25.26 -3.81 5.91
N ALA A 179 -24.21 -3.02 5.62
CA ALA A 179 -23.54 -3.06 4.33
C ALA A 179 -23.00 -4.46 3.98
N ILE A 180 -22.34 -5.12 4.93
CA ILE A 180 -21.79 -6.47 4.74
C ILE A 180 -22.91 -7.50 4.64
N ARG A 181 -23.97 -7.35 5.45
CA ARG A 181 -25.16 -8.20 5.40
C ARG A 181 -25.77 -8.17 4.00
N ASP A 182 -25.95 -7.00 3.41
CA ASP A 182 -26.70 -6.86 2.16
C ASP A 182 -25.85 -7.12 0.91
N ALA A 183 -24.52 -7.16 1.04
CA ALA A 183 -23.61 -7.42 -0.07
C ALA A 183 -23.58 -8.90 -0.47
N ASP A 184 -23.78 -9.16 -1.77
CA ASP A 184 -23.66 -10.48 -2.38
C ASP A 184 -23.20 -10.36 -3.83
N PHE A 185 -21.91 -10.60 -4.06
CA PHE A 185 -21.30 -10.51 -5.39
C PHE A 185 -21.17 -11.86 -6.09
N ARG A 186 -21.73 -12.95 -5.54
CA ARG A 186 -21.49 -14.32 -6.04
C ARG A 186 -21.80 -14.50 -7.54
N SER A 187 -22.81 -13.81 -8.05
CA SER A 187 -23.21 -13.83 -9.47
C SER A 187 -22.47 -12.81 -10.35
N GLU A 188 -21.65 -11.94 -9.76
CA GLU A 188 -21.05 -10.78 -10.43
C GLU A 188 -19.53 -10.85 -10.55
N LEU A 189 -18.88 -11.77 -9.83
CA LEU A 189 -17.41 -11.92 -9.79
C LEU A 189 -16.75 -12.03 -11.19
N SER A 190 -17.44 -12.68 -12.14
CA SER A 190 -16.96 -12.83 -13.52
C SER A 190 -16.78 -11.50 -14.26
N ARG A 191 -17.37 -10.41 -13.74
CA ARG A 191 -17.30 -9.06 -14.28
C ARG A 191 -16.03 -8.32 -13.87
N ILE A 192 -15.20 -8.85 -12.96
CA ILE A 192 -13.93 -8.24 -12.56
C ILE A 192 -12.87 -8.57 -13.62
N PRO A 193 -12.42 -7.60 -14.45
CA PRO A 193 -11.43 -7.87 -15.49
C PRO A 193 -9.98 -7.71 -14.99
N VAL A 194 -9.80 -7.21 -13.77
CA VAL A 194 -8.52 -6.83 -13.19
C VAL A 194 -7.82 -8.08 -12.65
N GLU A 195 -6.53 -8.22 -12.93
CA GLU A 195 -5.69 -9.28 -12.34
C GLU A 195 -5.82 -9.24 -10.81
N THR A 196 -6.20 -10.38 -10.23
CA THR A 196 -6.64 -10.44 -8.83
C THR A 196 -5.84 -11.47 -8.03
N LEU A 197 -5.38 -11.07 -6.84
CA LEU A 197 -4.87 -11.99 -5.83
C LEU A 197 -5.89 -12.12 -4.71
N VAL A 198 -6.23 -13.35 -4.36
CA VAL A 198 -6.99 -13.68 -3.16
C VAL A 198 -6.02 -14.17 -2.08
N ILE A 199 -6.08 -13.57 -0.89
CA ILE A 199 -5.32 -13.99 0.29
C ILE A 199 -6.30 -14.48 1.35
N THR A 200 -6.01 -15.58 2.02
CA THR A 200 -6.79 -16.03 3.18
C THR A 200 -5.92 -16.72 4.22
N GLY A 201 -6.40 -16.75 5.46
CA GLY A 201 -5.82 -17.54 6.54
C GLY A 201 -6.34 -18.99 6.51
N ASP A 202 -5.47 -19.97 6.71
CA ASP A 202 -5.87 -21.39 6.85
C ASP A 202 -6.70 -21.65 8.12
N GLU A 203 -6.58 -20.80 9.13
CA GLU A 203 -7.35 -20.83 10.37
C GLU A 203 -8.49 -19.79 10.41
N ASP A 204 -8.78 -19.07 9.33
CA ASP A 204 -9.81 -18.01 9.32
C ASP A 204 -11.22 -18.58 9.48
N PRO A 205 -11.91 -18.35 10.63
CA PRO A 205 -13.25 -18.88 10.87
C PRO A 205 -14.36 -17.95 10.35
N VAL A 206 -14.00 -16.79 9.78
CA VAL A 206 -14.93 -15.77 9.30
C VAL A 206 -15.08 -15.88 7.79
N THR A 207 -13.96 -15.96 7.09
CA THR A 207 -13.84 -16.01 5.63
C THR A 207 -12.84 -17.08 5.23
N ASN A 208 -13.31 -18.33 5.24
CA ASN A 208 -12.45 -19.52 5.19
C ASN A 208 -11.83 -19.77 3.80
N VAL A 209 -11.00 -20.81 3.71
CA VAL A 209 -10.33 -21.22 2.46
C VAL A 209 -11.34 -21.54 1.35
N GLU A 210 -12.45 -22.20 1.66
CA GLU A 210 -13.49 -22.52 0.67
C GLU A 210 -14.09 -21.26 0.03
N GLN A 211 -14.33 -20.20 0.81
CA GLN A 211 -14.81 -18.92 0.28
C GLN A 211 -13.74 -18.22 -0.59
N ALA A 212 -12.46 -18.36 -0.25
CA ALA A 212 -11.36 -17.86 -1.06
C ALA A 212 -11.21 -18.63 -2.38
N GLU A 213 -11.33 -19.96 -2.35
CA GLU A 213 -11.37 -20.82 -3.54
C GLU A 213 -12.56 -20.49 -4.43
N PHE A 214 -13.73 -20.20 -3.85
CA PHE A 214 -14.90 -19.72 -4.59
C PHE A 214 -14.61 -18.41 -5.34
N LEU A 215 -13.94 -17.44 -4.70
CA LEU A 215 -13.54 -16.20 -5.37
C LEU A 215 -12.62 -16.49 -6.55
N VAL A 216 -11.60 -17.33 -6.37
CA VAL A 216 -10.63 -17.68 -7.41
C VAL A 216 -11.27 -18.43 -8.58
N ALA A 217 -12.23 -19.32 -8.30
CA ALA A 217 -12.95 -20.05 -9.33
C ALA A 217 -13.87 -19.17 -10.20
N ASN A 218 -14.28 -17.99 -9.70
CA ASN A 218 -15.28 -17.14 -10.35
C ASN A 218 -14.75 -15.77 -10.81
N ILE A 219 -13.53 -15.38 -10.43
CA ILE A 219 -12.85 -14.17 -10.93
C ILE A 219 -11.83 -14.59 -12.02
N PRO A 220 -11.91 -14.04 -13.24
CA PRO A 220 -10.92 -14.29 -14.28
C PRO A 220 -9.50 -13.94 -13.84
N HIS A 221 -8.54 -14.82 -14.13
CA HIS A 221 -7.12 -14.62 -13.81
C HIS A 221 -6.83 -14.39 -12.33
N ALA A 222 -7.67 -14.90 -11.43
CA ALA A 222 -7.41 -14.87 -10.01
C ALA A 222 -6.41 -15.95 -9.56
N GLN A 223 -5.60 -15.62 -8.56
CA GLN A 223 -4.71 -16.57 -7.89
C GLN A 223 -4.93 -16.57 -6.38
N LEU A 224 -4.65 -17.70 -5.72
CA LEU A 224 -4.80 -17.87 -4.27
C LEU A 224 -3.44 -17.86 -3.56
N ARG A 225 -3.39 -17.24 -2.39
CA ARG A 225 -2.34 -17.46 -1.38
C ARG A 225 -2.98 -17.71 -0.02
N VAL A 226 -2.64 -18.85 0.58
CA VAL A 226 -3.08 -19.22 1.93
C VAL A 226 -1.93 -19.01 2.90
N LEU A 227 -2.20 -18.34 4.02
CA LEU A 227 -1.23 -18.03 5.07
C LEU A 227 -1.59 -18.74 6.39
N PRO A 228 -0.60 -19.11 7.23
CA PRO A 228 -0.84 -19.72 8.53
C PRO A 228 -1.27 -18.67 9.56
N ALA A 229 -2.49 -18.18 9.44
CA ALA A 229 -3.05 -17.07 10.20
C ALA A 229 -4.57 -17.17 10.28
N ARG A 230 -5.19 -16.34 11.12
CA ARG A 230 -6.66 -16.15 11.11
C ARG A 230 -7.07 -14.95 10.25
N HIS A 231 -8.13 -14.26 10.67
CA HIS A 231 -8.82 -13.26 9.86
C HIS A 231 -8.01 -11.98 9.63
N LEU A 232 -7.16 -11.55 10.58
CA LEU A 232 -6.29 -10.39 10.41
C LEU A 232 -4.86 -10.82 10.03
N ALA A 233 -4.72 -11.57 8.94
CA ALA A 233 -3.44 -12.11 8.49
C ALA A 233 -2.36 -11.04 8.26
N SER A 234 -2.74 -9.83 7.85
CA SER A 234 -1.83 -8.70 7.67
C SER A 234 -1.20 -8.20 8.97
N THR A 235 -1.91 -8.34 10.09
CA THR A 235 -1.43 -7.96 11.43
C THR A 235 -0.71 -9.13 12.08
N GLU A 236 -1.14 -10.37 11.83
CA GLU A 236 -0.50 -11.57 12.38
C GLU A 236 0.87 -11.86 11.73
N LEU A 237 0.99 -11.64 10.42
CA LEU A 237 2.18 -11.98 9.63
C LEU A 237 2.65 -10.82 8.74
N PRO A 238 2.95 -9.62 9.28
CA PRO A 238 3.17 -8.41 8.48
C PRO A 238 4.28 -8.56 7.43
N ALA A 239 5.43 -9.14 7.78
CA ALA A 239 6.54 -9.32 6.84
C ALA A 239 6.20 -10.31 5.70
N ARG A 240 5.58 -11.46 6.04
CA ARG A 240 5.20 -12.47 5.04
C ARG A 240 4.05 -11.99 4.16
N TYR A 241 3.12 -11.24 4.75
CA TYR A 241 2.02 -10.61 4.02
C TYR A 241 2.55 -9.56 3.03
N ALA A 242 3.52 -8.74 3.45
CA ALA A 242 4.18 -7.79 2.54
C ALA A 242 4.88 -8.50 1.38
N GLU A 243 5.59 -9.60 1.63
CA GLU A 243 6.25 -10.36 0.57
C GLU A 243 5.24 -10.88 -0.47
N VAL A 244 4.10 -11.42 -0.01
CA VAL A 244 3.01 -11.85 -0.90
C VAL A 244 2.46 -10.69 -1.75
N LEU A 245 2.25 -9.52 -1.14
CA LEU A 245 1.82 -8.33 -1.87
C LEU A 245 2.86 -7.89 -2.90
N ILE A 246 4.14 -7.82 -2.52
CA ILE A 246 5.23 -7.37 -3.39
C ILE A 246 5.40 -8.34 -4.57
N ASP A 247 5.36 -9.64 -4.32
CA ASP A 247 5.47 -10.66 -5.37
C ASP A 247 4.37 -10.52 -6.42
N PHE A 248 3.14 -10.26 -5.97
CA PHE A 248 2.03 -10.09 -6.88
C PHE A 248 2.02 -8.73 -7.59
N LEU A 249 2.23 -7.65 -6.85
CA LEU A 249 2.07 -6.29 -7.37
C LEU A 249 3.29 -5.84 -8.19
N VAL A 250 4.48 -6.30 -7.81
CA VAL A 250 5.77 -5.91 -8.40
C VAL A 250 6.41 -7.06 -9.18
N GLY A 251 6.57 -8.22 -8.53
CA GLY A 251 7.29 -9.38 -9.06
C GLY A 251 8.18 -10.04 -8.01
N SER A 252 8.49 -11.31 -8.23
CA SER A 252 9.22 -12.14 -7.25
C SER A 252 10.72 -12.19 -7.44
N THR A 253 11.24 -11.73 -8.59
CA THR A 253 12.69 -11.75 -8.83
C THR A 253 13.35 -10.45 -8.37
N PRO A 254 14.64 -10.49 -7.96
CA PRO A 254 15.41 -9.26 -7.70
C PRO A 254 15.43 -8.29 -8.88
N TYR A 255 15.33 -8.82 -10.11
CA TYR A 255 15.29 -8.00 -11.32
C TYR A 255 13.98 -7.23 -11.44
N ASP A 256 12.83 -7.87 -11.22
CA ASP A 256 11.51 -7.22 -11.31
C ASP A 256 11.37 -6.14 -10.25
N ARG A 257 11.72 -6.49 -8.99
CA ARG A 257 11.76 -5.56 -7.85
C ARG A 257 12.72 -4.41 -8.13
N GLY A 258 13.90 -4.70 -8.66
CA GLY A 258 14.89 -3.71 -9.02
C GLY A 258 14.42 -2.80 -10.15
N MET A 259 13.77 -3.33 -11.17
CA MET A 259 13.27 -2.53 -12.28
C MET A 259 12.15 -1.60 -11.84
N HIS A 260 11.25 -2.08 -10.97
CA HIS A 260 10.22 -1.27 -10.35
C HIS A 260 10.82 -0.11 -9.57
N VAL A 261 11.74 -0.37 -8.64
CA VAL A 261 12.36 0.68 -7.82
C VAL A 261 13.18 1.64 -8.68
N ARG A 262 13.96 1.13 -9.64
CA ARG A 262 14.75 1.93 -10.58
C ARG A 262 13.86 2.92 -11.34
N ARG A 263 12.67 2.50 -11.78
CA ARG A 263 11.69 3.38 -12.42
C ARG A 263 11.14 4.44 -11.47
N THR A 264 10.78 4.07 -10.24
CA THR A 264 10.32 5.07 -9.25
C THR A 264 11.36 6.13 -8.90
N VAL A 265 12.66 5.78 -8.98
CA VAL A 265 13.76 6.69 -8.64
C VAL A 265 14.21 7.51 -9.85
N LEU A 266 14.49 6.86 -10.98
CA LEU A 266 15.08 7.52 -12.16
C LEU A 266 14.04 8.02 -13.17
N GLY A 267 12.80 7.56 -13.08
CA GLY A 267 11.70 7.84 -14.02
C GLY A 267 11.70 6.91 -15.24
N ASP A 268 10.50 6.59 -15.74
CA ASP A 268 10.29 5.64 -16.83
C ASP A 268 11.05 6.01 -18.10
N VAL A 269 10.97 7.28 -18.53
CA VAL A 269 11.65 7.77 -19.74
C VAL A 269 13.16 7.54 -19.71
N HIS A 270 13.79 7.69 -18.54
CA HIS A 270 15.22 7.43 -18.38
C HIS A 270 15.50 5.93 -18.47
N VAL A 271 14.74 5.12 -17.74
CA VAL A 271 14.94 3.66 -17.67
C VAL A 271 14.68 2.99 -19.02
N ASP A 272 13.65 3.41 -19.75
CA ASP A 272 13.30 2.86 -21.06
C ASP A 272 14.40 3.18 -22.08
N ARG A 273 14.93 4.42 -22.07
CA ARG A 273 16.07 4.80 -22.92
C ARG A 273 17.31 3.98 -22.61
N ALA A 274 17.64 3.82 -21.32
CA ALA A 274 18.80 3.05 -20.88
C ALA A 274 18.67 1.57 -21.28
N THR A 275 17.46 1.01 -21.19
CA THR A 275 17.16 -0.37 -21.57
C THR A 275 17.25 -0.57 -23.09
N ALA A 276 16.71 0.36 -23.89
CA ALA A 276 16.76 0.29 -25.36
C ALA A 276 18.18 0.42 -25.92
N GLN A 277 19.09 1.10 -25.20
CA GLN A 277 20.50 1.26 -25.57
C GLN A 277 21.40 0.11 -25.08
N ALA A 278 20.86 -0.84 -24.31
CA ALA A 278 21.63 -1.98 -23.82
C ALA A 278 22.09 -2.84 -25.00
N THR A 279 23.39 -3.13 -25.06
CA THR A 279 23.99 -4.03 -26.05
C THR A 279 24.40 -5.33 -25.36
N GLY A 280 24.77 -6.36 -26.12
CA GLY A 280 25.34 -7.58 -25.56
C GLY A 280 26.57 -7.32 -24.65
N PHE A 281 27.30 -6.22 -24.87
CA PHE A 281 28.43 -5.83 -24.03
C PHE A 281 28.01 -5.21 -22.68
N THR A 282 26.89 -4.48 -22.63
CA THR A 282 26.46 -3.74 -21.42
C THR A 282 25.31 -4.40 -20.65
N ALA A 283 24.62 -5.38 -21.26
CA ALA A 283 23.43 -6.00 -20.70
C ALA A 283 23.66 -6.64 -19.33
N ASP A 284 24.75 -7.41 -19.16
CA ASP A 284 25.05 -8.07 -17.89
C ASP A 284 25.32 -7.07 -16.77
N PHE A 285 26.00 -5.97 -17.07
CA PHE A 285 26.26 -4.92 -16.09
C PHE A 285 24.98 -4.14 -15.73
N GLN A 286 24.11 -3.86 -16.71
CA GLN A 286 22.80 -3.26 -16.44
C GLN A 286 21.92 -4.18 -15.58
N ARG A 287 21.97 -5.49 -15.82
CA ARG A 287 21.26 -6.48 -14.99
C ARG A 287 21.83 -6.55 -13.58
N PHE A 288 23.16 -6.53 -13.42
CA PHE A 288 23.83 -6.46 -12.13
C PHE A 288 23.37 -5.23 -11.33
N ILE A 289 23.42 -4.03 -11.92
CA ILE A 289 22.96 -2.80 -11.26
C ILE A 289 21.48 -2.90 -10.88
N THR A 290 20.64 -3.38 -11.80
CA THR A 290 19.20 -3.57 -11.55
C THR A 290 18.95 -4.47 -10.35
N ASN A 291 19.60 -5.62 -10.29
CA ASN A 291 19.41 -6.57 -9.19
C ASN A 291 19.91 -6.03 -7.85
N TYR A 292 21.13 -5.50 -7.79
CA TYR A 292 21.78 -5.22 -6.52
C TYR A 292 21.54 -3.81 -6.01
N ALA A 293 21.69 -2.79 -6.86
CA ALA A 293 21.42 -1.43 -6.43
C ALA A 293 19.92 -1.29 -6.14
N TRP A 294 19.09 -1.61 -7.14
CA TRP A 294 17.67 -1.30 -7.07
C TRP A 294 16.82 -2.42 -6.45
N GLY A 295 17.18 -3.69 -6.64
CA GLY A 295 16.41 -4.84 -6.13
C GLY A 295 16.72 -5.25 -4.69
N ASP A 296 17.90 -4.87 -4.17
CA ASP A 296 18.35 -5.17 -2.80
C ASP A 296 18.64 -3.88 -2.02
N ILE A 297 19.69 -3.13 -2.35
CA ILE A 297 20.17 -2.06 -1.46
C ILE A 297 19.14 -0.93 -1.28
N TRP A 298 18.47 -0.51 -2.35
CA TRP A 298 17.43 0.53 -2.30
C TRP A 298 16.07 0.03 -1.79
N THR A 299 15.86 -1.29 -1.70
CA THR A 299 14.63 -1.87 -1.12
C THR A 299 14.76 -2.17 0.38
N ARG A 300 15.99 -2.18 0.92
CA ARG A 300 16.22 -2.45 2.34
C ARG A 300 15.52 -1.43 3.23
N PRO A 301 14.90 -1.90 4.34
CA PRO A 301 14.32 -1.01 5.34
C PRO A 301 15.42 -0.18 6.04
N GLY A 302 15.01 0.88 6.74
CA GLY A 302 15.86 1.71 7.58
C GLY A 302 16.16 3.10 7.02
N LEU A 303 16.36 3.24 5.70
CA LEU A 303 16.52 4.54 5.04
C LEU A 303 15.50 4.71 3.92
N SER A 304 14.79 5.84 3.95
CA SER A 304 13.86 6.23 2.88
C SER A 304 14.61 6.54 1.58
N LYS A 305 13.91 6.50 0.43
CA LYS A 305 14.50 6.91 -0.86
C LYS A 305 14.97 8.37 -0.83
N HIS A 306 14.26 9.23 -0.09
CA HIS A 306 14.64 10.62 0.15
C HIS A 306 16.04 10.70 0.80
N THR A 307 16.22 10.04 1.95
CA THR A 307 17.50 10.05 2.66
C THR A 307 18.62 9.38 1.84
N ARG A 308 18.32 8.27 1.15
CA ARG A 308 19.29 7.62 0.25
C ARG A 308 19.74 8.54 -0.88
N SER A 309 18.84 9.38 -1.40
CA SER A 309 19.18 10.35 -2.45
C SER A 309 20.14 11.42 -1.93
N LEU A 310 19.89 11.97 -0.73
CA LEU A 310 20.80 12.94 -0.09
C LEU A 310 22.21 12.36 0.10
N ILE A 311 22.31 11.12 0.60
CA ILE A 311 23.59 10.41 0.79
C ILE A 311 24.25 10.12 -0.57
N THR A 312 23.47 9.74 -1.58
CA THR A 312 24.01 9.49 -2.94
C THR A 312 24.60 10.76 -3.54
N LEU A 313 23.90 11.89 -3.40
CA LEU A 313 24.41 13.19 -3.86
C LEU A 313 25.72 13.55 -3.18
N SER A 314 25.83 13.42 -1.86
CA SER A 314 27.07 13.75 -1.14
C SER A 314 28.26 12.89 -1.58
N MET A 315 28.05 11.58 -1.80
CA MET A 315 29.09 10.69 -2.33
C MET A 315 29.52 11.08 -3.75
N LEU A 316 28.58 11.44 -4.63
CA LEU A 316 28.88 11.82 -6.01
C LEU A 316 29.62 13.17 -6.12
N ILE A 317 29.36 14.09 -5.18
CA ILE A 317 30.13 15.33 -5.03
C ILE A 317 31.59 15.00 -4.67
N ALA A 318 31.80 14.15 -3.65
CA ALA A 318 33.14 13.76 -3.21
C ALA A 318 33.95 13.05 -4.32
N LEU A 319 33.27 12.25 -5.15
CA LEU A 319 33.88 11.52 -6.28
C LEU A 319 34.05 12.36 -7.55
N ASN A 320 33.51 13.58 -7.58
CA ASN A 320 33.51 14.49 -8.73
C ASN A 320 32.99 13.83 -10.03
N ARG A 321 31.87 13.11 -9.92
CA ARG A 321 31.23 12.39 -11.05
C ARG A 321 30.05 13.18 -11.59
N LYS A 322 30.33 14.19 -12.41
CA LYS A 322 29.33 15.15 -12.94
C LYS A 322 28.08 14.49 -13.55
N ALA A 323 28.25 13.58 -14.52
CA ALA A 323 27.11 12.99 -15.24
C ALA A 323 26.18 12.20 -14.30
N GLU A 324 26.74 11.39 -13.41
CA GLU A 324 25.99 10.65 -12.39
C GLU A 324 25.33 11.60 -11.39
N PHE A 325 26.04 12.65 -10.96
CA PHE A 325 25.47 13.66 -10.06
C PHE A 325 24.24 14.33 -10.68
N GLN A 326 24.30 14.76 -11.94
CA GLN A 326 23.16 15.37 -12.63
C GLN A 326 21.97 14.41 -12.77
N MET A 327 22.22 13.13 -13.07
CA MET A 327 21.17 12.10 -13.06
C MET A 327 20.52 11.99 -11.68
N HIS A 328 21.33 11.95 -10.62
CA HIS A 328 20.84 11.78 -9.26
C HIS A 328 20.21 13.04 -8.65
N VAL A 329 20.52 14.25 -9.12
CA VAL A 329 19.77 15.47 -8.75
C VAL A 329 18.32 15.34 -9.19
N ARG A 330 18.07 14.92 -10.44
CA ARG A 330 16.71 14.66 -10.93
C ARG A 330 16.02 13.55 -10.13
N ALA A 331 16.73 12.46 -9.88
CA ALA A 331 16.22 11.35 -9.07
C ALA A 331 15.88 11.76 -7.63
N ALA A 332 16.68 12.65 -7.03
CA ALA A 332 16.45 13.17 -5.69
C ALA A 332 15.13 13.99 -5.64
N LEU A 333 14.89 14.85 -6.63
CA LEU A 333 13.63 15.58 -6.75
C LEU A 333 12.43 14.63 -6.86
N HIS A 334 12.55 13.56 -7.67
CA HIS A 334 11.51 12.53 -7.78
C HIS A 334 11.27 11.78 -6.47
N ASN A 335 12.32 11.60 -5.68
CA ASN A 335 12.25 10.97 -4.37
C ASN A 335 11.72 11.90 -3.27
N GLY A 336 11.34 13.13 -3.61
CA GLY A 336 10.78 14.13 -2.70
C GLY A 336 11.82 15.03 -2.02
N VAL A 337 13.09 14.97 -2.44
CA VAL A 337 14.11 15.89 -1.93
C VAL A 337 13.86 17.28 -2.52
N SER A 338 13.80 18.29 -1.66
CA SER A 338 13.58 19.68 -2.07
C SER A 338 14.86 20.32 -2.65
N GLU A 339 14.71 21.38 -3.45
CA GLU A 339 15.84 22.16 -3.94
C GLU A 339 16.70 22.72 -2.79
N ASP A 340 16.06 23.10 -1.68
CA ASP A 340 16.74 23.59 -0.48
C ASP A 340 17.57 22.50 0.20
N GLU A 341 17.05 21.27 0.32
CA GLU A 341 17.84 20.15 0.86
C GLU A 341 19.04 19.80 -0.03
N ILE A 342 18.87 19.84 -1.37
CA ILE A 342 19.97 19.64 -2.31
C ILE A 342 21.04 20.72 -2.09
N LYS A 343 20.63 21.98 -1.95
CA LYS A 343 21.53 23.11 -1.64
C LYS A 343 22.27 22.86 -0.31
N GLU A 344 21.59 22.45 0.75
CA GLU A 344 22.22 22.18 2.05
C GLU A 344 23.24 21.03 1.98
N VAL A 345 22.96 19.97 1.22
CA VAL A 345 23.94 18.88 0.99
C VAL A 345 25.20 19.40 0.28
N ILE A 346 25.05 20.25 -0.74
CA ILE A 346 26.19 20.83 -1.46
C ILE A 346 26.98 21.77 -0.54
N MET A 347 26.28 22.61 0.23
CA MET A 347 26.90 23.52 1.22
C MET A 347 27.72 22.75 2.26
N HIS A 348 27.14 21.70 2.84
CA HIS A 348 27.86 20.86 3.81
C HIS A 348 29.07 20.16 3.17
N SER A 349 28.92 19.67 1.93
CA SER A 349 29.99 19.01 1.19
C SER A 349 31.17 19.93 0.89
N ALA A 350 30.96 21.25 0.78
CA ALA A 350 32.03 22.22 0.55
C ALA A 350 33.12 22.19 1.64
N LEU A 351 32.76 21.89 2.88
CA LEU A 351 33.69 21.84 4.02
C LEU A 351 34.61 20.61 3.98
N TYR A 352 34.10 19.48 3.48
CA TYR A 352 34.80 18.19 3.54
C TYR A 352 35.38 17.75 2.19
N CYS A 353 34.74 18.13 1.08
CA CYS A 353 35.15 17.82 -0.28
C CYS A 353 35.88 19.00 -0.96
N GLY A 354 35.84 20.19 -0.34
CA GLY A 354 36.47 21.41 -0.85
C GLY A 354 35.54 22.26 -1.74
N LEU A 355 35.78 23.57 -1.71
CA LEU A 355 35.02 24.58 -2.49
C LEU A 355 34.97 24.27 -4.00
N PRO A 356 36.03 23.79 -4.67
CA PRO A 356 35.95 23.48 -6.10
C PRO A 356 34.93 22.38 -6.44
N ALA A 357 34.86 21.31 -5.65
CA ALA A 357 33.88 20.24 -5.86
C ALA A 357 32.44 20.73 -5.64
N ALA A 358 32.24 21.55 -4.59
CA ALA A 358 30.93 22.16 -4.33
C ALA A 358 30.51 23.16 -5.42
N ASN A 359 31.43 23.96 -5.95
CA ASN A 359 31.14 24.89 -7.05
C ASN A 359 30.67 24.13 -8.31
N GLU A 360 31.36 23.06 -8.70
CA GLU A 360 30.94 22.23 -9.84
C GLU A 360 29.57 21.57 -9.58
N ALA A 361 29.33 21.10 -8.35
CA ALA A 361 28.04 20.55 -7.96
C ALA A 361 26.91 21.59 -8.03
N PHE A 362 27.14 22.83 -7.58
CA PHE A 362 26.18 23.92 -7.71
C PHE A 362 25.85 24.23 -9.17
N HIS A 363 26.86 24.34 -10.04
CA HIS A 363 26.63 24.55 -11.47
C HIS A 363 25.81 23.40 -12.07
N SER A 364 26.21 22.16 -11.78
CA SER A 364 25.57 20.95 -12.30
C SER A 364 24.14 20.79 -11.81
N ALA A 365 23.87 21.09 -10.54
CA ALA A 365 22.52 21.04 -9.96
C ALA A 365 21.63 22.12 -10.59
N ARG A 366 22.12 23.36 -10.74
CA ARG A 366 21.38 24.46 -11.38
C ARG A 366 20.96 24.10 -12.80
N GLU A 367 21.87 23.53 -13.60
CA GLU A 367 21.56 23.07 -14.96
C GLU A 367 20.37 22.09 -14.98
N VAL A 368 20.32 21.13 -14.05
CA VAL A 368 19.23 20.16 -13.94
C VAL A 368 17.94 20.83 -13.44
N LEU A 369 18.02 21.67 -12.41
CA LEU A 369 16.86 22.36 -11.83
C LEU A 369 16.16 23.28 -12.83
N ASP A 370 16.92 24.03 -13.62
CA ASP A 370 16.36 24.91 -14.64
C ASP A 370 15.68 24.10 -15.76
N GLN A 371 16.24 22.95 -16.15
CA GLN A 371 15.60 22.02 -17.10
C GLN A 371 14.27 21.47 -16.54
N GLU A 372 14.26 21.05 -15.28
CA GLU A 372 13.04 20.52 -14.64
C GLU A 372 11.95 21.59 -14.50
N ARG A 373 12.31 22.85 -14.26
CA ARG A 373 11.35 23.97 -14.25
C ARG A 373 10.73 24.19 -15.61
N ILE A 374 11.53 24.17 -16.69
CA ILE A 374 11.03 24.28 -18.07
C ILE A 374 10.09 23.11 -18.39
N ASN A 375 10.44 21.88 -18.03
CA ASN A 375 9.62 20.69 -18.28
C ASN A 375 8.28 20.72 -17.53
N ARG A 376 8.18 21.41 -16.39
CA ARG A 376 6.92 21.56 -15.63
C ARG A 376 6.02 22.68 -16.13
N SER A 377 6.56 23.63 -16.90
CA SER A 377 5.80 24.77 -17.45
C SER A 377 5.21 24.49 -18.84
N ASN A 378 5.60 23.37 -19.47
CA ASN A 378 5.03 22.84 -20.71
C ASN A 378 4.11 21.66 -20.40
#